data_AF-A0A561V2S1-F1
#
_entry.id   AF-A0A561V2S1-F1
#
_cell.length_a   1.000
_cell.length_b   1.000
_cell.length_c   1.000
_cell.angle_alpha   90.00
_cell.angle_beta   90.00
_cell.angle_gamma   90.00
#
_symmetry.space_group_name_H-M   'P 1'
#
loop_
_entity.id
_entity.type
_entity.pdbx_description
1 polymer ?
#
loop_
_entity_poly.entity_id
_entity_poly.type
_entity_poly.pdbx_seq_one_letter_code
_entity_poly.pdbx_strand_id
1 'polypeptide(L)'
;MIILDHTAVVALCRGHRLLSSIVVVEVDDAEQRAHVPALCLLAASLELPGAASHAGSLPGLEFVPLDCASTAAAEQAIAAGVDWRHAHAVYAAVSSGVESQVLTAAPEVYESTGVWAVDIGKP
;
A
#
# COMPACT_ATOMS: atom_id res chain seq x y z
N MET A 1 -7.78 3.88 -8.17
CA MET A 1 -6.39 3.47 -7.87
C MET A 1 -6.38 2.44 -6.76
N ILE A 2 -5.71 1.30 -6.96
CA ILE A 2 -5.52 0.29 -5.91
C ILE A 2 -4.21 0.57 -5.19
N ILE A 3 -4.23 0.62 -3.86
CA ILE A 3 -3.04 0.84 -3.04
C ILE A 3 -2.84 -0.38 -2.14
N LEU A 4 -1.62 -0.91 -2.08
CA LEU A 4 -1.25 -1.96 -1.15
C LEU A 4 -0.51 -1.34 0.03
N ASP A 5 -1.07 -1.46 1.23
CA ASP A 5 -0.33 -1.13 2.44
C ASP A 5 0.70 -2.22 2.79
N HIS A 6 1.42 -2.04 3.89
CA HIS A 6 2.45 -2.97 4.29
C HIS A 6 1.94 -4.39 4.57
N THR A 7 0.72 -4.54 5.12
CA THR A 7 0.13 -5.85 5.40
C THR A 7 -0.27 -6.57 4.11
N ALA A 8 -0.79 -5.84 3.12
CA ALA A 8 -1.08 -6.39 1.81
C ALA A 8 0.20 -6.76 1.05
N VAL A 9 1.27 -5.98 1.18
CA VAL A 9 2.58 -6.36 0.61
C VAL A 9 3.10 -7.66 1.22
N VAL A 10 3.01 -7.81 2.56
CA VAL A 10 3.41 -9.07 3.24
C VAL A 10 2.58 -10.25 2.72
N ALA A 11 1.26 -10.09 2.64
CA ALA A 11 0.35 -11.12 2.13
C ALA A 11 0.67 -11.50 0.67
N LEU A 12 0.88 -10.50 -0.19
CA LEU A 12 1.26 -10.71 -1.59
C LEU A 12 2.57 -11.51 -1.69
N CYS A 13 3.59 -11.15 -0.92
CA CYS A 13 4.87 -11.85 -0.90
C CYS A 13 4.75 -13.29 -0.37
N ARG A 14 3.72 -13.61 0.43
CA ARG A 14 3.39 -14.96 0.88
C ARG A 14 2.52 -15.75 -0.11
N GLY A 15 2.16 -15.16 -1.25
CA GLY A 15 1.36 -15.81 -2.29
C GLY A 15 -0.15 -15.71 -2.07
N HIS A 16 -0.63 -14.63 -1.44
CA HIS A 16 -2.06 -14.39 -1.25
C HIS A 16 -2.80 -14.35 -2.59
N ARG A 17 -3.67 -15.35 -2.83
CA ARG A 17 -4.26 -15.64 -4.15
C ARG A 17 -4.92 -14.44 -4.83
N LEU A 18 -5.69 -13.65 -4.08
CA LEU A 18 -6.38 -12.47 -4.62
C LEU A 18 -5.38 -11.39 -5.05
N LEU A 19 -4.38 -11.10 -4.22
CA LEU A 19 -3.37 -10.09 -4.52
C LEU A 19 -2.47 -10.54 -5.67
N SER A 20 -2.13 -11.83 -5.72
CA SER A 20 -1.39 -12.40 -6.85
C SER A 20 -2.15 -12.28 -8.17
N SER A 21 -3.49 -12.33 -8.16
CA SER A 21 -4.27 -12.14 -9.38
C SER A 21 -4.26 -10.70 -9.88
N ILE A 22 -4.23 -9.71 -8.98
CA ILE A 22 -4.16 -8.28 -9.32
C ILE A 22 -2.86 -7.98 -10.08
N VAL A 23 -1.72 -8.41 -9.53
CA VAL A 23 -0.40 -8.13 -10.12
C VAL A 23 -0.09 -8.87 -11.42
N VAL A 24 -0.90 -9.87 -11.80
CA VAL A 24 -0.76 -10.63 -13.05
C VAL A 24 -1.68 -10.09 -14.15
N VAL A 25 -2.87 -9.57 -13.78
CA VAL A 25 -3.91 -9.15 -14.73
C VAL A 25 -3.68 -7.73 -15.26
N GLU A 26 -3.00 -6.86 -14.50
CA GLU A 26 -2.84 -5.43 -14.82
C GLU A 26 -1.55 -5.09 -15.60
N VAL A 27 -0.87 -6.08 -16.18
CA VAL A 27 0.42 -5.86 -16.87
C VAL A 27 0.27 -5.00 -18.14
N ASP A 28 -0.86 -5.08 -18.84
CA ASP A 28 -1.08 -4.43 -20.15
C ASP A 28 -1.54 -2.96 -20.06
N ASP A 29 -1.92 -2.45 -18.88
CA ASP A 29 -2.35 -1.06 -18.69
C ASP A 29 -1.71 -0.45 -17.43
N ALA A 30 -0.76 0.46 -17.64
CA ALA A 30 -0.01 1.09 -16.55
C ALA A 30 -0.92 1.89 -15.59
N GLU A 31 -2.08 2.36 -16.06
CA GLU A 31 -3.05 3.08 -15.22
C GLU A 31 -3.82 2.14 -14.28
N GLN A 32 -3.76 0.83 -14.51
CA GLN A 32 -4.45 -0.16 -13.70
C GLN A 32 -3.59 -0.75 -12.59
N ARG A 33 -2.26 -0.66 -12.69
CA ARG A 33 -1.32 -1.29 -11.74
C ARG A 33 -1.61 -0.93 -10.28
N ALA A 34 -1.46 -1.90 -9.39
CA ALA A 34 -1.51 -1.64 -7.96
C ALA A 34 -0.31 -0.81 -7.49
N HIS A 35 -0.58 0.22 -6.69
CA HIS A 35 0.42 1.13 -6.18
C HIS A 35 0.90 0.73 -4.79
N VAL A 36 2.20 0.76 -4.56
CA VAL A 36 2.81 0.45 -3.27
C VAL A 36 3.62 1.65 -2.77
N PRO A 37 3.20 2.30 -1.68
CA PRO A 37 3.97 3.38 -1.09
C PRO A 37 5.32 2.89 -0.55
N ALA A 38 6.40 3.63 -0.82
CA ALA A 38 7.75 3.23 -0.44
C ALA A 38 7.92 3.01 1.08
N LEU A 39 7.16 3.75 1.90
CA LEU A 39 7.20 3.56 3.36
C LEU A 39 6.49 2.25 3.78
N CYS A 40 5.46 1.83 3.05
CA CYS A 40 4.80 0.55 3.24
C CYS A 40 5.70 -0.63 2.84
N LEU A 41 6.54 -0.48 1.80
CA LEU A 41 7.57 -1.46 1.46
C LEU A 41 8.61 -1.63 2.58
N LEU A 42 9.05 -0.53 3.18
CA LEU A 42 9.97 -0.57 4.31
C LEU A 42 9.33 -1.29 5.51
N ALA A 43 8.11 -0.93 5.86
CA ALA A 43 7.35 -1.58 6.93
C ALA A 43 7.17 -3.09 6.67
N ALA A 44 6.78 -3.47 5.46
CA ALA A 44 6.65 -4.88 5.06
C ALA A 44 7.98 -5.64 5.17
N SER A 45 9.10 -4.98 4.83
CA SER A 45 10.43 -5.60 4.90
C SER A 45 10.95 -5.80 6.32
N LEU A 46 10.43 -5.04 7.30
CA LEU A 46 10.70 -5.29 8.72
C LEU A 46 9.99 -6.55 9.23
N GLU A 47 8.84 -6.90 8.66
CA GLU A 47 8.07 -8.10 9.02
C GLU A 47 8.48 -9.33 8.20
N LEU A 48 8.78 -9.14 6.92
CA LEU A 48 9.22 -10.17 5.99
C LEU A 48 10.48 -9.69 5.26
N PRO A 49 11.68 -10.02 5.77
CA PRO A 49 12.94 -9.64 5.14
C PRO A 49 12.97 -10.06 3.66
N GLY A 50 13.30 -9.10 2.79
CA GLY A 50 13.30 -9.29 1.34
C GLY A 50 11.98 -8.95 0.62
N ALA A 51 10.91 -8.59 1.35
CA ALA A 51 9.63 -8.21 0.76
C ALA A 51 9.76 -7.10 -0.30
N ALA A 52 10.56 -6.07 -0.04
CA ALA A 52 10.78 -5.00 -1.02
C ALA A 52 11.45 -5.50 -2.32
N SER A 53 12.44 -6.39 -2.22
CA SER A 53 13.09 -6.96 -3.40
C SER A 53 12.16 -7.88 -4.16
N HIS A 54 11.32 -8.64 -3.46
CA HIS A 54 10.33 -9.51 -4.10
C HIS A 54 9.26 -8.68 -4.82
N ALA A 55 8.64 -7.72 -4.13
CA ALA A 55 7.66 -6.81 -4.71
C ALA A 55 8.23 -6.04 -5.91
N GLY A 56 9.46 -5.54 -5.83
CA GLY A 56 10.15 -4.87 -6.93
C GLY A 56 10.38 -5.72 -8.19
N SER A 57 10.23 -7.04 -8.10
CA SER A 57 10.31 -7.95 -9.26
C SER A 57 8.96 -8.20 -9.94
N LEU A 58 7.85 -7.74 -9.35
CA LEU A 58 6.50 -7.97 -9.87
C LEU A 58 6.11 -6.86 -10.87
N PRO A 59 5.75 -7.19 -12.12
CA PRO A 59 5.49 -6.20 -13.17
C PRO A 59 4.17 -5.43 -13.01
N GLY A 60 3.23 -5.95 -12.21
CA GLY A 60 1.94 -5.32 -11.96
C GLY A 60 1.93 -4.33 -10.79
N LEU A 61 3.11 -3.89 -10.32
CA LEU A 61 3.23 -2.92 -9.24
C LEU A 61 3.86 -1.62 -9.71
N GLU A 62 3.28 -0.51 -9.26
CA GLU A 62 3.88 0.83 -9.31
C GLU A 62 4.29 1.27 -7.91
N PHE A 63 5.38 2.03 -7.78
CA PHE A 63 5.90 2.43 -6.48
C PHE A 63 5.70 3.92 -6.25
N VAL A 64 4.98 4.28 -5.18
CA VAL A 64 4.77 5.69 -4.82
C VAL A 64 5.99 6.17 -4.02
N PRO A 65 6.75 7.16 -4.52
CA PRO A 65 7.98 7.61 -3.89
C PRO A 65 7.69 8.33 -2.58
N LEU A 66 8.59 8.18 -1.60
CA LEU A 66 8.60 8.99 -0.38
C LEU A 66 9.38 10.28 -0.65
N ASP A 67 8.66 11.30 -1.10
CA ASP A 67 9.17 12.66 -1.34
C ASP A 67 8.90 13.60 -0.14
N CYS A 68 9.23 14.89 -0.29
CA CYS A 68 9.03 15.87 0.78
C CYS A 68 7.55 16.07 1.13
N ALA A 69 6.65 16.06 0.14
CA ALA A 69 5.23 16.27 0.35
C ALA A 69 4.57 15.11 1.10
N SER A 70 4.83 13.88 0.65
CA SER A 70 4.39 12.65 1.32
C SER A 70 5.00 12.50 2.71
N THR A 71 6.25 12.93 2.92
CA THR A 71 6.90 12.93 4.24
C THR A 71 6.20 13.89 5.20
N ALA A 72 5.96 15.14 4.79
CA ALA A 72 5.28 16.14 5.62
C ALA A 72 3.83 15.74 5.93
N ALA A 73 3.14 15.09 4.99
CA ALA A 73 1.81 14.55 5.22
C ALA A 73 1.83 13.36 6.18
N ALA A 74 2.80 12.46 6.04
CA ALA A 74 2.97 11.34 6.95
C ALA A 74 3.28 11.80 8.38
N GLU A 75 4.12 12.82 8.55
CA GLU A 75 4.38 13.45 9.85
C GLU A 75 3.09 13.96 10.51
N GLN A 76 2.25 14.68 9.76
CA GLN A 76 0.97 15.18 10.26
C GLN A 76 0.00 14.05 10.63
N ALA A 77 -0.09 13.01 9.81
CA ALA A 77 -0.92 11.84 10.08
C ALA A 77 -0.45 11.10 11.34
N ILE A 78 0.86 10.95 11.52
CA ILE A 78 1.45 10.33 12.70
C ILE A 78 1.17 11.18 13.96
N ALA A 79 1.32 12.50 13.87
CA ALA A 79 0.96 13.41 14.96
C ALA A 79 -0.54 13.33 15.31
N ALA A 80 -1.39 12.99 14.35
CA ALA A 80 -2.83 12.74 14.53
C ALA A 80 -3.16 11.32 15.01
N GLY A 81 -2.16 10.47 15.26
CA GLY A 81 -2.32 9.12 15.83
C GLY A 81 -2.34 7.97 14.82
N VAL A 82 -2.12 8.23 13.53
CA VAL A 82 -1.98 7.17 12.52
C VAL A 82 -0.62 6.47 12.70
N ASP A 83 -0.61 5.14 12.72
CA ASP A 83 0.66 4.38 12.74
C ASP A 83 1.47 4.67 11.47
N TRP A 84 2.76 4.96 11.63
CA TRP A 84 3.65 5.36 10.54
C TRP A 84 3.66 4.38 9.35
N ARG A 85 3.38 3.09 9.59
CA ARG A 85 3.33 2.04 8.56
C ARG A 85 2.18 2.21 7.58
N HIS A 86 1.14 2.95 7.97
CA HIS A 86 -0.06 3.22 7.17
C HIS A 86 -0.09 4.65 6.63
N ALA A 87 0.66 5.58 7.24
CA ALA A 87 0.59 7.01 6.94
C ALA A 87 0.83 7.36 5.47
N HIS A 88 1.78 6.68 4.81
CA HIS A 88 2.05 6.90 3.39
C HIS A 88 0.96 6.32 2.48
N ALA A 89 0.31 5.22 2.86
CA ALA A 89 -0.87 4.71 2.14
C ALA A 89 -2.06 5.67 2.25
N VAL A 90 -2.24 6.30 3.43
CA VAL A 90 -3.25 7.35 3.61
C VAL A 90 -2.97 8.54 2.69
N TYR A 91 -1.72 9.02 2.66
CA TYR A 91 -1.32 10.09 1.75
C TYR A 91 -1.60 9.73 0.29
N ALA A 92 -1.13 8.57 -0.17
CA ALA A 92 -1.30 8.13 -1.55
C ALA A 92 -2.78 8.04 -1.95
N ALA A 93 -3.66 7.57 -1.06
CA ALA A 93 -5.09 7.50 -1.33
C ALA A 93 -5.71 8.89 -1.50
N VAL A 94 -5.41 9.80 -0.58
CA VAL A 94 -5.99 11.15 -0.55
C VAL A 94 -5.43 12.04 -1.66
N SER A 95 -4.14 11.92 -1.99
CA SER A 95 -3.47 12.79 -2.96
C SER A 95 -3.63 12.35 -4.41
N SER A 96 -4.18 11.15 -4.66
CA SER A 96 -4.31 10.56 -6.00
C SER A 96 -5.20 11.36 -6.95
N GLY A 97 -6.15 12.13 -6.43
CA GLY A 97 -7.14 12.86 -7.24
C GLY A 97 -8.18 11.98 -7.95
N VAL A 98 -8.17 10.68 -7.71
CA VAL A 98 -9.11 9.69 -8.26
C VAL A 98 -9.65 8.80 -7.14
N GLU A 99 -10.77 8.11 -7.39
CA GLU A 99 -11.28 7.13 -6.41
C GLU A 99 -10.23 6.06 -6.14
N SER A 100 -9.87 5.91 -4.85
CA SER A 100 -8.77 5.07 -4.41
C SER A 100 -9.21 4.14 -3.29
N GLN A 101 -8.70 2.91 -3.32
CA GLN A 101 -8.94 1.91 -2.28
C GLN A 101 -7.61 1.39 -1.75
N VAL A 102 -7.51 1.24 -0.42
CA VAL A 102 -6.37 0.62 0.24
C VAL A 102 -6.69 -0.82 0.58
N LEU A 103 -5.96 -1.76 -0.01
CA LEU A 103 -6.02 -3.17 0.37
C LEU A 103 -5.15 -3.37 1.62
N THR A 104 -5.73 -3.97 2.66
CA THR A 104 -5.10 -4.13 3.97
C THR A 104 -5.70 -5.30 4.74
N ALA A 105 -4.92 -5.91 5.63
CA ALA A 105 -5.39 -6.90 6.61
C ALA A 105 -5.84 -6.26 7.94
N ALA A 106 -5.78 -4.94 8.05
CA ALA A 106 -6.16 -4.17 9.23
C ALA A 106 -7.06 -2.97 8.83
N PRO A 107 -8.23 -3.20 8.21
CA PRO A 107 -9.09 -2.12 7.71
C PRO A 107 -9.51 -1.10 8.79
N GLU A 108 -9.61 -1.54 10.05
CA GLU A 108 -9.99 -0.71 11.19
C GLU A 108 -9.04 0.49 11.41
N VAL A 109 -7.78 0.40 11.00
CA VAL A 109 -6.80 1.48 11.17
C VAL A 109 -7.07 2.67 10.24
N TYR A 110 -7.92 2.49 9.22
CA TYR A 110 -8.27 3.51 8.24
C TYR A 110 -9.59 4.23 8.51
N GLU A 111 -10.42 3.75 9.46
CA GLU A 111 -11.78 4.29 9.70
C GLU A 111 -11.81 5.80 9.99
N SER A 112 -10.79 6.34 10.67
CA SER A 112 -10.69 7.76 11.01
C SER A 112 -10.00 8.62 9.93
N THR A 113 -9.52 8.00 8.85
CA THR A 113 -8.68 8.67 7.84
C THR A 113 -9.45 9.15 6.62
N GLY A 114 -10.72 8.74 6.47
CA GLY A 114 -11.54 9.02 5.29
C GLY A 114 -11.14 8.21 4.05
N VAL A 115 -10.19 7.28 4.19
CA VAL A 115 -9.74 6.39 3.12
C VAL A 115 -10.62 5.15 3.05
N TRP A 116 -11.00 4.74 1.84
CA TRP A 116 -11.71 3.48 1.64
C TRP A 116 -10.72 2.31 1.77
N ALA A 117 -10.80 1.60 2.89
CA ALA A 117 -10.04 0.37 3.11
C ALA A 117 -10.86 -0.87 2.73
N VAL A 118 -10.20 -1.84 2.10
CA VAL A 118 -10.75 -3.13 1.72
C VAL A 118 -9.97 -4.23 2.42
N ASP A 119 -10.67 -5.01 3.23
CA ASP A 119 -10.10 -6.15 3.93
C ASP A 119 -9.68 -7.25 2.94
N ILE A 120 -8.40 -7.63 2.96
CA ILE A 120 -7.88 -8.75 2.17
C ILE A 120 -8.07 -10.10 2.87
N GLY A 121 -8.48 -10.10 4.14
CA GLY A 121 -8.49 -11.26 5.01
C GLY A 121 -7.12 -11.56 5.61
N LYS A 122 -6.87 -12.83 5.93
CA LYS A 122 -5.63 -13.23 6.60
C LYS A 122 -4.42 -13.09 5.66
N PRO A 123 -3.34 -12.43 6.10
CA PRO A 123 -2.10 -12.30 5.33
C PRO A 123 -1.28 -13.61 5.28
#